data_AF-A0A7D5QE28-F1
#
_entry.id   AF-A0A7D5QE28-F1
#
_cell.length_a   1.000
_cell.length_b   1.000
_cell.length_c   1.000
_cell.angle_alpha   90.00
_cell.angle_beta   90.00
_cell.angle_gamma   90.00
#
_symmetry.space_group_name_H-M   'P 1'
#
loop_
_entity.id
_entity.type
_entity.pdbx_description
1 polymer ?
#
loop_
_entity_poly.entity_id
_entity_poly.type
_entity_poly.pdbx_seq_one_letter_code
_entity_poly.pdbx_strand_id
1 'polypeptide(L)'
;MSRLTDLPAEVRAGLRAAAPYLLSHHPPAERPRRCHSVRVRGRRYRLCARCAGVHPGIAIGLLAAAGGVRAPLAAVAALPAPALLEWVLTGYGDRPGRNDVRTATGLALGLGYGFGLASLVTGRGRPGVVAVGLGYATLAAAFLYADSR
;
A
#
# COMPACT_ATOMS: atom_id res chain seq x y z
N MET A 1 2.83 5.00 -31.86
CA MET A 1 1.94 5.52 -30.79
C MET A 1 0.49 5.24 -31.20
N SER A 2 0.03 4.00 -31.00
CA SER A 2 -1.37 3.59 -31.24
C SER A 2 -2.25 4.27 -30.19
N ARG A 3 -3.22 5.04 -30.67
CA ARG A 3 -4.03 5.94 -29.86
C ARG A 3 -5.14 5.10 -29.24
N LEU A 4 -5.49 5.37 -27.99
CA LEU A 4 -6.67 4.84 -27.26
C LEU A 4 -8.01 4.96 -28.04
N THR A 5 -8.00 5.59 -29.23
CA THR A 5 -9.10 5.69 -30.19
C THR A 5 -9.48 4.37 -30.86
N ASP A 6 -8.56 3.41 -30.96
CA ASP A 6 -8.80 2.14 -31.69
C ASP A 6 -9.45 1.08 -30.78
N LEU A 7 -9.62 1.38 -29.49
CA LEU A 7 -10.29 0.49 -28.55
C LEU A 7 -11.82 0.52 -28.77
N PRO A 8 -12.49 -0.66 -28.70
CA PRO A 8 -13.94 -0.74 -28.66
C PRO A 8 -14.53 0.19 -27.61
N ALA A 9 -15.70 0.77 -27.90
CA ALA A 9 -16.35 1.75 -27.03
C ALA A 9 -16.53 1.23 -25.60
N GLU A 10 -16.87 -0.06 -25.46
CA GLU A 10 -17.04 -0.75 -24.19
C GLU A 10 -15.74 -0.84 -23.38
N VAL A 11 -14.62 -1.22 -24.01
CA VAL A 11 -13.30 -1.27 -23.36
C VAL A 11 -12.90 0.11 -22.86
N ARG A 12 -13.13 1.15 -23.68
CA ARG A 12 -12.84 2.54 -23.27
C ARG A 12 -13.72 3.00 -22.11
N ALA A 13 -14.99 2.62 -22.11
CA ALA A 13 -15.91 2.93 -21.02
C ALA A 13 -15.45 2.24 -19.73
N GLY A 14 -15.09 0.95 -19.80
CA GLY A 14 -14.52 0.20 -18.67
C GLY A 14 -13.23 0.81 -18.13
N LEU A 15 -12.28 1.17 -19.01
CA LEU A 15 -11.04 1.84 -18.59
C LEU A 15 -11.29 3.19 -17.94
N ARG A 16 -12.25 3.99 -18.45
CA ARG A 16 -12.63 5.27 -17.82
C ARG A 16 -13.28 5.07 -16.46
N ALA A 17 -14.11 4.03 -16.30
CA ALA A 17 -14.73 3.69 -15.03
C ALA A 17 -13.69 3.19 -14.00
N ALA A 18 -12.68 2.44 -14.46
CA ALA A 18 -11.60 1.92 -13.61
C ALA A 18 -10.51 2.95 -13.29
N ALA A 19 -10.29 3.95 -14.15
CA ALA A 19 -9.20 4.92 -14.01
C ALA A 19 -9.09 5.58 -12.60
N PRO A 20 -10.18 5.97 -11.92
CA PRO A 20 -10.11 6.51 -10.56
C PRO A 20 -9.57 5.51 -9.52
N TYR A 21 -9.76 4.20 -9.75
CA TYR A 21 -9.32 3.14 -8.84
C TYR A 21 -7.81 2.88 -8.93
N LEU A 22 -7.15 3.32 -10.01
CA LEU A 22 -5.69 3.28 -10.13
C LEU A 22 -5.00 4.15 -9.06
N LEU A 23 -5.63 5.26 -8.68
CA LEU A 23 -5.08 6.20 -7.69
C LEU A 23 -5.78 6.09 -6.33
N SER A 24 -7.05 5.69 -6.32
CA SER A 24 -7.87 5.57 -5.11
C SER A 24 -8.75 4.33 -5.18
N HIS A 25 -8.21 3.21 -4.70
CA HIS A 25 -8.94 1.93 -4.65
C HIS A 25 -10.15 1.93 -3.71
N HIS A 26 -10.40 3.03 -2.99
CA HIS A 26 -11.54 3.19 -2.11
C HIS A 26 -12.83 3.58 -2.87
N PRO A 27 -14.00 3.13 -2.39
CA PRO A 27 -15.28 3.56 -2.93
C PRO A 27 -15.45 5.08 -2.76
N PRO A 28 -16.25 5.74 -3.62
CA PRO A 28 -16.39 7.20 -3.61
C PRO A 28 -16.72 7.82 -2.25
N ALA A 29 -17.53 7.14 -1.43
CA ALA A 29 -17.93 7.57 -0.10
C ALA A 29 -16.75 7.68 0.90
N GLU A 30 -15.72 6.84 0.74
CA GLU A 30 -14.57 6.79 1.66
C GLU A 30 -13.41 7.70 1.22
N ARG A 31 -13.35 8.07 -0.06
CA ARG A 31 -12.27 8.89 -0.62
C ARG A 31 -12.01 10.20 0.15
N PRO A 32 -13.01 10.95 0.66
CA PRO A 32 -12.75 12.16 1.44
C PRO A 32 -11.90 11.93 2.69
N ARG A 33 -12.01 10.76 3.34
CA ARG A 33 -11.34 10.45 4.61
C ARG A 33 -10.06 9.63 4.43
N ARG A 34 -9.90 8.91 3.33
CA ARG A 34 -8.75 8.01 3.08
C ARG A 34 -7.79 8.46 1.99
N CYS A 35 -8.12 9.51 1.25
CA CYS A 35 -7.32 9.97 0.11
C CYS A 35 -6.88 11.43 0.27
N HIS A 36 -5.66 11.73 -0.18
CA HIS A 36 -5.22 13.08 -0.45
C HIS A 36 -5.99 13.65 -1.65
N SER A 37 -6.34 14.93 -1.59
CA SER A 37 -6.98 15.65 -2.68
C SER A 37 -5.97 16.56 -3.37
N VAL A 38 -5.42 16.11 -4.50
CA VAL A 38 -4.37 16.84 -5.22
C VAL A 38 -4.98 17.48 -6.47
N ARG A 39 -4.57 18.71 -6.80
CA ARG A 39 -4.95 19.38 -8.06
C ARG A 39 -3.76 19.40 -9.01
N VAL A 40 -3.92 18.84 -10.21
CA VAL A 40 -2.90 18.85 -11.26
C VAL A 40 -3.54 19.36 -12.55
N ARG A 41 -2.98 20.44 -13.13
CA ARG A 41 -3.48 21.08 -14.35
C ARG A 41 -5.01 21.34 -14.32
N GLY A 42 -5.50 21.90 -13.22
CA GLY A 42 -6.92 22.23 -13.01
C GLY A 42 -7.82 21.04 -12.67
N ARG A 43 -7.36 19.79 -12.78
CA ARG A 43 -8.14 18.59 -12.44
C ARG A 43 -7.85 18.12 -11.02
N ARG A 44 -8.90 17.75 -10.28
CA ARG A 44 -8.77 17.17 -8.92
C ARG A 44 -8.64 15.66 -9.00
N TYR A 45 -7.59 15.13 -8.41
CA TYR A 45 -7.32 13.70 -8.27
C TYR A 45 -7.42 13.30 -6.80
N ARG A 46 -7.85 12.06 -6.57
CA ARG A 46 -7.85 11.43 -5.24
C ARG A 46 -6.77 10.36 -5.24
N LEU A 47 -5.82 10.50 -4.33
CA LEU A 47 -4.70 9.58 -4.16
C LEU A 47 -4.87 8.89 -2.81
N CYS A 48 -4.97 7.57 -2.77
CA CYS A 48 -5.02 6.83 -1.52
C CYS A 48 -3.80 7.18 -0.67
N ALA A 49 -4.03 7.66 0.55
CA ALA A 49 -2.96 8.15 1.42
C ALA A 49 -1.95 7.04 1.75
N ARG A 50 -2.42 5.81 1.95
CA ARG A 50 -1.53 4.66 2.21
C ARG A 50 -0.74 4.25 0.97
N CYS A 51 -1.37 4.14 -0.19
CA CYS A 51 -0.68 3.81 -1.45
C CYS A 51 0.36 4.88 -1.82
N ALA A 52 0.08 6.15 -1.53
CA ALA A 52 1.02 7.25 -1.70
C ALA A 52 2.34 7.05 -0.94
N GLY A 53 2.31 6.31 0.17
CA GLY A 53 3.51 5.90 0.90
C GLY A 53 4.07 4.55 0.44
N VAL A 54 3.20 3.54 0.28
CA VAL A 54 3.63 2.15 -0.03
C VAL A 54 4.42 2.09 -1.33
N HIS A 55 3.95 2.73 -2.40
CA HIS A 55 4.62 2.65 -3.70
C HIS A 55 6.04 3.25 -3.69
N PRO A 56 6.27 4.50 -3.23
CA PRO A 56 7.63 5.01 -3.12
C PRO A 56 8.46 4.22 -2.10
N GLY A 57 7.86 3.70 -1.02
CA GLY A 57 8.58 2.86 -0.06
C GLY A 57 9.13 1.57 -0.67
N ILE A 58 8.31 0.87 -1.46
CA ILE A 58 8.74 -0.33 -2.20
C ILE A 58 9.88 0.04 -3.15
N ALA A 59 9.71 1.10 -3.93
CA ALA A 59 10.72 1.55 -4.89
C ALA A 59 12.05 1.88 -4.19
N ILE A 60 12.01 2.64 -3.10
CA ILE A 60 13.20 2.99 -2.31
C ILE A 60 13.85 1.74 -1.72
N GLY A 61 13.08 0.82 -1.13
CA GLY A 61 13.61 -0.41 -0.54
C GLY A 61 14.29 -1.31 -1.58
N LEU A 62 13.69 -1.45 -2.77
CA LEU A 62 14.27 -2.21 -3.88
C LEU A 62 15.54 -1.55 -4.42
N LEU A 63 15.53 -0.22 -4.64
CA LEU A 63 16.69 0.52 -5.12
C LEU A 63 17.86 0.47 -4.12
N ALA A 64 17.56 0.63 -2.83
CA ALA A 64 18.55 0.49 -1.76
C ALA A 64 19.16 -0.92 -1.75
N ALA A 65 18.32 -1.96 -1.86
CA ALA A 65 18.77 -3.35 -1.94
C ALA A 65 19.63 -3.63 -3.18
N ALA A 66 19.26 -3.07 -4.34
CA ALA A 66 20.05 -3.15 -5.55
C ALA A 66 21.41 -2.44 -5.41
N GLY A 67 21.47 -1.34 -4.65
CA GLY A 67 22.70 -0.65 -4.25
C GLY A 67 23.49 -1.34 -3.14
N GLY A 68 23.09 -2.53 -2.70
CA GLY A 68 23.80 -3.34 -1.70
C GLY A 68 23.38 -3.10 -0.25
N VAL A 69 22.45 -2.19 0.02
CA VAL A 69 21.90 -1.97 1.36
C VAL A 69 21.08 -3.18 1.79
N ARG A 70 21.34 -3.68 3.00
CA ARG A 70 20.62 -4.84 3.55
C ARG A 70 19.84 -4.42 4.78
N ALA A 71 18.58 -4.82 4.84
CA ALA A 71 17.78 -4.69 6.04
C ALA A 71 17.85 -5.99 6.85
N PRO A 72 18.06 -5.93 8.18
CA PRO A 72 17.92 -7.10 9.02
C PRO A 72 16.46 -7.58 9.02
N LEU A 73 16.25 -8.88 9.31
CA LEU A 73 14.90 -9.46 9.39
C LEU A 73 13.99 -8.68 10.36
N ALA A 74 14.56 -8.19 11.47
CA ALA A 74 13.84 -7.35 12.43
C ALA A 74 13.27 -6.07 11.80
N ALA A 75 13.98 -5.44 10.86
CA ALA A 75 13.46 -4.27 10.14
C ALA A 75 12.34 -4.66 9.17
N VAL A 76 12.48 -5.78 8.45
CA VAL A 76 11.42 -6.32 7.58
C VAL A 76 10.15 -6.65 8.38
N ALA A 77 10.31 -7.11 9.63
CA ALA A 77 9.20 -7.36 10.54
C ALA A 77 8.61 -6.09 11.17
N ALA A 78 9.44 -5.12 11.57
CA ALA A 78 8.99 -3.95 12.32
C ALA A 78 8.39 -2.86 11.41
N LEU A 79 8.91 -2.66 10.21
CA LEU A 79 8.49 -1.59 9.31
C LEU A 79 7.00 -1.66 8.89
N PRO A 80 6.40 -2.85 8.67
CA PRO A 80 4.96 -2.98 8.45
C PRO A 80 4.09 -2.70 9.68
N ALA A 81 4.63 -2.84 10.90
CA ALA A 81 3.84 -2.86 12.14
C ALA A 81 3.04 -1.56 12.38
N PRO A 82 3.60 -0.34 12.20
CA PRO A 82 2.85 0.89 12.37
C PRO A 82 1.64 0.99 11.44
N ALA A 83 1.74 0.45 10.22
CA ALA A 83 0.64 0.46 9.26
C ALA A 83 -0.48 -0.52 9.67
N LEU A 84 -0.13 -1.68 10.21
CA LEU A 84 -1.13 -2.61 10.78
C LEU A 84 -1.81 -1.97 12.00
N LEU A 85 -1.02 -1.41 12.93
CA LEU A 85 -1.56 -0.77 14.13
C LEU A 85 -2.49 0.41 13.80
N GLU A 86 -2.09 1.29 12.87
CA GLU A 86 -2.96 2.39 12.41
C GLU A 86 -4.24 1.87 11.77
N TRP A 87 -4.16 0.76 11.03
CA TRP A 87 -5.35 0.14 10.44
C TRP A 87 -6.28 -0.42 11.51
N VAL A 88 -5.75 -1.11 12.51
CA VAL A 88 -6.57 -1.62 13.64
C VAL A 88 -7.20 -0.45 14.40
N LEU A 89 -6.42 0.56 14.79
CA LEU A 89 -6.91 1.67 15.60
C LEU A 89 -7.95 2.55 14.89
N THR A 90 -7.85 2.69 13.56
CA THR A 90 -8.77 3.54 12.78
C THR A 90 -9.84 2.78 12.01
N GLY A 91 -9.71 1.45 11.95
CA GLY A 91 -10.72 0.53 11.40
C GLY A 91 -11.75 0.14 12.46
N TYR A 92 -11.28 -0.19 13.66
CA TYR A 92 -12.13 -0.68 14.77
C TYR A 92 -12.43 0.39 15.83
N GLY A 93 -11.64 1.47 15.88
CA GLY A 93 -11.84 2.54 16.85
C GLY A 93 -12.56 3.75 16.26
N ASP A 94 -13.13 4.58 17.13
CA ASP A 94 -13.80 5.84 16.76
C ASP A 94 -12.84 6.96 16.33
N ARG A 95 -11.52 6.68 16.26
CA ARG A 95 -10.52 7.69 15.95
C ARG A 95 -10.43 7.93 14.44
N PRO A 96 -10.72 9.14 13.95
CA PRO A 96 -10.51 9.45 12.55
C PRO A 96 -9.00 9.43 12.24
N GLY A 97 -8.59 8.51 11.36
CA GLY A 97 -7.19 8.42 10.92
C GLY A 97 -6.76 9.65 10.11
N ARG A 98 -5.50 10.07 10.24
CA ARG A 98 -4.94 11.22 9.53
C ARG A 98 -4.17 10.76 8.29
N ASN A 99 -4.38 11.43 7.15
CA ASN A 99 -3.79 11.00 5.87
C ASN A 99 -2.25 11.11 5.84
N ASP A 100 -1.67 12.06 6.57
CA ASP A 100 -0.21 12.17 6.73
C ASP A 100 0.37 10.95 7.46
N VAL A 101 -0.25 10.52 8.56
CA VAL A 101 0.12 9.29 9.30
C VAL A 101 -0.04 8.05 8.42
N ARG A 102 -1.14 7.96 7.66
CA ARG A 102 -1.36 6.86 6.70
C ARG A 102 -0.28 6.80 5.62
N THR A 103 0.22 7.97 5.19
CA THR A 103 1.30 8.06 4.20
C THR A 103 2.63 7.65 4.80
N ALA A 104 2.98 8.15 5.99
CA ALA A 104 4.23 7.82 6.67
C ALA A 104 4.30 6.32 7.04
N THR A 105 3.23 5.78 7.62
CA THR A 105 3.15 4.34 7.92
C THR A 105 3.10 3.49 6.65
N GLY A 106 2.45 3.98 5.58
CA GLY A 106 2.50 3.37 4.25
C GLY A 106 3.92 3.33 3.67
N LEU A 107 4.71 4.39 3.86
CA LEU A 107 6.12 4.44 3.43
C LEU A 107 6.95 3.39 4.16
N ALA A 108 6.81 3.31 5.49
CA ALA A 108 7.48 2.29 6.30
C ALA A 108 7.08 0.87 5.83
N LEU A 109 5.78 0.60 5.68
CA LEU A 109 5.27 -0.65 5.13
C LEU A 109 5.90 -0.98 3.77
N GLY A 110 5.95 0.00 2.86
CA GLY A 110 6.55 -0.15 1.54
C GLY A 110 8.03 -0.49 1.61
N LEU A 111 8.80 0.17 2.49
CA LEU A 111 10.22 -0.16 2.71
C LEU A 111 10.40 -1.60 3.19
N GLY A 112 9.58 -2.03 4.16
CA GLY A 112 9.56 -3.42 4.64
C GLY A 112 9.28 -4.41 3.52
N TYR A 113 8.29 -4.12 2.67
CA TYR A 113 7.98 -4.92 1.48
C TYR A 113 9.12 -4.94 0.45
N GLY A 114 9.74 -3.79 0.16
CA GLY A 114 10.85 -3.70 -0.78
C GLY A 114 12.04 -4.57 -0.36
N PHE A 115 12.48 -4.43 0.90
CA PHE A 115 13.57 -5.25 1.44
C PHE A 115 13.19 -6.73 1.59
N GLY A 116 11.97 -7.03 2.00
CA GLY A 116 11.46 -8.39 2.10
C GLY A 116 11.43 -9.08 0.73
N LEU A 117 10.92 -8.39 -0.30
CA LEU A 117 10.89 -8.88 -1.68
C LEU A 117 12.30 -9.12 -2.23
N ALA A 118 13.23 -8.17 -2.05
CA ALA A 118 14.62 -8.34 -2.45
C ALA A 118 15.28 -9.56 -1.77
N SER A 119 14.99 -9.78 -0.49
CA SER A 119 15.46 -10.94 0.27
C SER A 119 14.89 -12.26 -0.29
N LEU A 120 13.59 -12.29 -0.60
CA LEU A 120 12.92 -13.44 -1.22
C LEU A 120 13.47 -13.78 -2.60
N VAL A 121 13.72 -12.78 -3.45
CA VAL A 121 14.26 -12.97 -4.81
C VAL A 121 15.70 -13.45 -4.77
N THR A 122 16.52 -12.88 -3.88
CA THR A 122 17.95 -13.24 -3.78
C THR A 122 18.23 -14.50 -2.96
N GLY A 123 17.18 -15.13 -2.39
CA GLY A 123 17.32 -16.35 -1.60
C GLY A 123 17.78 -16.15 -0.16
N ARG A 124 18.06 -14.92 0.26
CA ARG A 124 18.63 -14.60 1.58
C ARG A 124 17.52 -14.44 2.63
N GLY A 125 17.64 -15.13 3.76
CA GLY A 125 16.67 -14.98 4.87
C GLY A 125 15.24 -15.39 4.51
N ARG A 126 15.05 -16.14 3.41
CA ARG A 126 13.76 -16.62 2.90
C ARG A 126 12.81 -17.17 3.97
N PRO A 127 13.20 -18.16 4.80
CA PRO A 127 12.29 -18.70 5.79
C PRO A 127 11.85 -17.64 6.81
N GLY A 128 12.75 -16.74 7.21
CA GLY A 128 12.43 -15.65 8.12
C GLY A 128 11.41 -14.67 7.54
N VAL A 129 11.60 -14.24 6.28
CA VAL A 129 10.68 -13.32 5.61
C VAL A 129 9.30 -13.97 5.41
N VAL A 130 9.27 -15.26 5.05
CA VAL A 130 8.02 -16.03 4.94
C VAL A 130 7.33 -16.12 6.30
N ALA A 131 8.05 -16.44 7.37
CA ALA A 131 7.50 -16.50 8.72
C ALA A 131 6.90 -15.15 9.17
N VAL A 132 7.59 -14.04 8.89
CA VAL A 132 7.06 -12.68 9.13
C VAL A 132 5.76 -12.46 8.35
N GLY A 133 5.75 -12.80 7.06
CA GLY A 133 4.55 -12.67 6.22
C GLY A 133 3.37 -13.48 6.75
N LEU A 134 3.60 -14.74 7.14
CA LEU A 134 2.59 -15.59 7.77
C LEU A 134 2.09 -15.00 9.10
N GLY A 135 2.99 -14.47 9.94
CA GLY A 135 2.60 -13.80 11.18
C GLY A 135 1.64 -12.63 10.94
N TYR A 136 1.98 -11.75 9.99
CA TYR A 136 1.10 -10.64 9.61
C TYR A 136 -0.22 -11.11 9.00
N ALA A 137 -0.20 -12.14 8.16
CA ALA A 137 -1.41 -12.71 7.56
C ALA A 137 -2.36 -13.28 8.63
N THR A 138 -1.81 -14.03 9.59
CA THR A 138 -2.58 -14.59 10.72
C THR A 138 -3.17 -13.48 11.59
N LEU A 139 -2.40 -12.44 11.92
CA LEU A 139 -2.91 -11.30 12.70
C LEU A 139 -4.05 -10.58 11.95
N ALA A 140 -3.86 -10.30 10.66
CA ALA A 140 -4.89 -9.67 9.84
C ALA A 140 -6.16 -10.54 9.76
N ALA A 141 -6.01 -11.85 9.55
CA ALA A 141 -7.12 -12.79 9.52
C ALA A 141 -7.88 -12.83 10.86
N ALA A 142 -7.16 -12.82 11.99
CA ALA A 142 -7.77 -12.79 13.31
C ALA A 142 -8.59 -11.51 13.54
N PHE A 143 -8.08 -10.34 13.16
CA PHE A 143 -8.83 -9.08 13.27
C PHE A 143 -10.06 -9.06 12.35
N LEU A 144 -9.94 -9.49 11.10
CA LEU A 144 -11.06 -9.58 10.18
C LEU A 144 -12.13 -10.57 10.66
N TYR A 145 -11.72 -11.69 11.23
CA TYR A 145 -12.65 -12.66 11.82
C TYR A 145 -13.41 -12.06 13.01
N ALA A 146 -12.72 -11.31 13.87
CA ALA A 146 -13.33 -10.63 15.00
C ALA A 146 -14.33 -9.53 14.56
N ASP A 147 -14.07 -8.85 13.43
CA ASP A 147 -14.99 -7.85 12.84
C ASP A 147 -16.30 -8.45 12.31
N SER A 148 -16.22 -9.69 11.82
CA SER A 148 -17.32 -10.36 11.14
C SER A 148 -18.38 -10.98 12.07
N ARG A 149 -18.18 -10.86 13.39
CA ARG A 149 -19.09 -11.36 14.43
C ARG A 149 -19.86 -10.22 15.08
#